data_AF-X8DBK6-F1
#
_entry.id   AF-X8DBK6-F1
#
_cell.length_a   1.000
_cell.length_b   1.000
_cell.length_c   1.000
_cell.angle_alpha   90.00
_cell.angle_beta   90.00
_cell.angle_gamma   90.00
#
_symmetry.space_group_name_H-M   'P 1'
#
loop_
_entity.id
_entity.type
_entity.pdbx_description
1 polymer ?
#
loop_
_entity_poly.entity_id
_entity_poly.type
_entity_poly.pdbx_seq_one_letter_code
_entity_poly.pdbx_strand_id
1 'polypeptide(L)' 'MPGFTTISMFPRMWAASGVDYPALLAIMVETALARGVGLR' A
#
# COMPACT_ATOMS: atom_id res chain seq x y z
N MET A 1 0.72 9.97 8.31
CA MET A 1 0.74 8.98 7.20
C MET A 1 2.09 9.05 6.51
N PRO A 2 2.67 7.93 6.05
CA PRO A 2 3.90 7.96 5.26
C PRO A 2 3.69 8.74 3.96
N GLY A 3 4.77 9.30 3.40
CA GLY A 3 4.73 9.84 2.05
C GLY A 3 4.31 8.75 1.05
N PHE A 4 3.46 9.10 0.09
CA PHE A 4 2.82 8.14 -0.81
C PHE A 4 3.02 8.48 -2.30
N THR A 5 4.02 9.30 -2.62
CA THR A 5 4.45 9.49 -4.01
C THR A 5 5.41 8.37 -4.42
N THR A 6 5.66 8.19 -5.73
CA THR A 6 6.58 7.16 -6.25
C THR A 6 8.01 7.28 -5.72
N ILE A 7 8.43 8.47 -5.27
CA ILE A 7 9.76 8.72 -4.70
C ILE A 7 9.81 8.58 -3.17
N SER A 8 8.66 8.44 -2.51
CA SER A 8 8.57 8.34 -1.06
C SER A 8 9.20 7.05 -0.54
N MET A 9 9.68 7.07 0.70
CA MET A 9 10.37 5.92 1.30
C MET A 9 9.46 4.69 1.41
N PHE A 10 8.18 4.87 1.74
CA PHE A 10 7.24 3.75 1.92
C PHE A 10 7.08 2.93 0.63
N PRO A 11 6.69 3.50 -0.53
CA PRO A 11 6.65 2.72 -1.76
C PRO A 11 8.02 2.19 -2.22
N ARG A 12 9.12 2.92 -1.97
CA ARG A 12 10.46 2.47 -2.33
C ARG A 12 10.90 1.22 -1.58
N MET A 13 10.53 1.07 -0.31
CA MET A 13 10.84 -0.14 0.47
C MET A 13 10.10 -1.36 -0.06
N TRP A 14 8.83 -1.21 -0.45
CA TRP A 14 8.05 -2.27 -1.10
C TRP A 14 8.59 -2.63 -2.49
N ALA A 15 9.04 -1.63 -3.26
CA ALA A 15 9.71 -1.89 -4.54
C ALA A 15 10.99 -2.70 -4.35
N ALA A 16 11.77 -2.41 -3.29
CA ALA A 16 12.96 -3.19 -2.95
C ALA A 16 12.64 -4.64 -2.54
N SER A 17 11.42 -4.91 -2.06
CA SER A 17 10.91 -6.27 -1.80
C SER A 17 10.20 -6.91 -3.00
N GLY A 18 10.24 -6.30 -4.19
CA GLY A 18 9.64 -6.84 -5.41
C GLY A 18 8.17 -6.49 -5.64
N VAL A 19 7.59 -5.57 -4.87
CA VAL A 19 6.20 -5.10 -5.04
C VAL A 19 6.22 -3.72 -5.69
N ASP A 20 5.77 -3.64 -6.94
CA ASP A 20 5.71 -2.38 -7.66
C ASP A 20 4.59 -1.47 -7.14
N TYR A 21 4.62 -0.20 -7.57
CA TYR A 21 3.69 0.82 -7.07
C TYR A 21 2.21 0.48 -7.37
N PRO A 22 1.83 0.04 -8.60
CA PRO A 22 0.47 -0.43 -8.86
C PRO A 22 0.05 -1.62 -8.00
N ALA A 23 0.91 -2.62 -7.80
CA ALA A 23 0.60 -3.78 -6.95
C ALA A 23 0.42 -3.37 -5.49
N LEU A 24 1.25 -2.46 -4.96
CA LEU A 24 1.09 -1.92 -3.61
C LEU A 24 -0.27 -1.24 -3.42
N LEU A 25 -0.72 -0.45 -4.40
CA LEU A 25 -2.03 0.20 -4.36
C LEU A 25 -3.15 -0.83 -4.36
N ALA A 26 -3.07 -1.85 -5.22
CA ALA A 26 -4.05 -2.93 -5.28
C ALA A 26 -4.14 -3.64 -3.92
N ILE A 27 -3.01 -4.06 -3.34
CA ILE A 27 -2.94 -4.72 -2.03
C ILE A 27 -3.61 -3.87 -0.95
N MET A 28 -3.34 -2.57 -0.91
CA MET A 28 -3.91 -1.68 0.13
C MET A 28 -5.42 -1.52 -0.01
N VAL A 29 -5.92 -1.34 -1.24
CA VAL A 29 -7.35 -1.26 -1.52
C VAL A 29 -8.04 -2.57 -1.15
N GLU A 30 -7.49 -3.70 -1.61
CA GLU A 30 -8.02 -5.04 -1.29
C GLU A 30 -8.03 -5.31 0.21
N THR A 31 -6.95 -4.96 0.92
CA THR A 31 -6.85 -5.12 2.38
C THR A 31 -7.90 -4.27 3.10
N ALA A 32 -8.11 -3.03 2.67
CA ALA A 32 -9.12 -2.14 3.24
C ALA A 32 -10.55 -2.69 3.01
N LEU A 33 -10.83 -3.20 1.81
CA LEU A 33 -12.10 -3.83 1.48
C LEU A 33 -12.34 -5.09 2.32
N ALA A 34 -11.32 -5.94 2.47
CA ALA A 34 -11.40 -7.19 3.24
C ALA A 34 -11.65 -6.96 4.74
N ARG A 35 -11.05 -5.91 5.31
CA ARG A 35 -11.29 -5.51 6.70
C ARG A 35 -12.72 -4.98 6.91
N GLY A 36 -13.31 -4.34 5.90
CA GLY A 36 -14.58 -3.65 6.01
C GLY A 36 -14.51 -2.36 6.85
N VAL A 37 -15.66 -1.72 7.04
CA VAL A 37 -15.78 -0.49 7.83
C VAL A 37 -16.33 -0.76 9.24
N GLY A 38 -15.82 -0.04 10.23
CA GLY A 38 -16.24 -0.12 11.64
C GLY A 38 -15.22 -0.81 12.57
N LEU A 39 -15.44 -0.69 13.88
CA LEU A 39 -14.74 -1.47 14.90
C LEU A 39 -15.57 -2.74 15.13
N ARG A 40 -15.20 -3.83 14.45
CA ARG A 40 -15.77 -5.16 14.66
C ARG A 40 -14.65 -6.10 15.06
#